data_AF-A0A194Q5F4-F1
#
_entry.id   AF-A0A194Q5F4-F1
#
_cell.length_a   1.000
_cell.length_b   1.000
_cell.length_c   1.000
_cell.angle_alpha   90.00
_cell.angle_beta   90.00
_cell.angle_gamma   90.00
#
_symmetry.space_group_name_H-M   'P 1'
#
loop_
_entity.id
_entity.type
_entity.pdbx_description
1 polymer ?
#
loop_
_entity_poly.entity_id
_entity_poly.type
_entity_poly.pdbx_seq_one_letter_code
_entity_poly.pdbx_strand_id
1 'polypeptide(L)'
;MRDTTRTFNDLFTLSRRKSFLKDKTSTRQFDYKRRVVREKNIKMTFEDFKTLRNISPALTNEKLTKALSDWFEEDVKFTHWEYVSDTGKGDSYLSEVIRIRIHGETQEGSKKHVQVVLKTIPKNVCRRLTFKSHEFFKNEIIFYEKVLPALLRFQSKKNMKEPFDKCAKLFLTHCDGVNDVICLEDASLENYGSAIRQEGIDFDHCMVTVKSLAQYHAISIAMRDQEPDEFNRISNEIFETYYDERLWDWYSRFWNRISNIAIDAVEKEYPNTIYVDKVKQFAVPDRYKDMIRAVSDKTNGVISHGDSWTNNFLFKYENNRPIDAKIIDFQLTRCASPVLDLVFFIYACTNQELREKHYIDLLNYYYKILATQIKDMGSDPDKVYSYDIFMTEIKKYSYFGLAFSFESTPFIILAPEDAVNMEMKGEEKLNIDDFWQIGPFKTKEGRLREANNVVHCVDNEYI
;
A
#
# COMPACT_ATOMS: atom_id res chain seq x y z
N MET A 1 -29.67 -59.39 -34.34
CA MET A 1 -30.00 -58.41 -35.40
C MET A 1 -29.39 -57.08 -35.01
N ARG A 2 -28.37 -56.65 -35.78
CA ARG A 2 -27.85 -55.28 -36.02
C ARG A 2 -27.59 -54.36 -34.80
N ASP A 3 -26.48 -53.65 -34.67
CA ASP A 3 -25.18 -53.65 -35.34
C ASP A 3 -24.26 -52.69 -34.56
N THR A 4 -23.02 -53.12 -34.36
CA THR A 4 -21.74 -52.36 -34.33
C THR A 4 -21.57 -51.02 -33.59
N THR A 5 -20.70 -51.07 -32.58
CA THR A 5 -19.40 -50.36 -32.52
C THR A 5 -19.16 -49.19 -33.50
N ARG A 6 -19.01 -47.96 -32.98
CA ARG A 6 -17.98 -47.00 -33.45
C ARG A 6 -17.78 -45.78 -32.51
N THR A 7 -16.56 -45.73 -31.99
CA THR A 7 -15.67 -44.55 -31.87
C THR A 7 -15.99 -43.44 -30.85
N PHE A 8 -15.41 -43.63 -29.66
CA PHE A 8 -14.51 -42.65 -29.03
C PHE A 8 -13.59 -42.01 -30.08
N ASN A 9 -13.98 -40.88 -30.69
CA ASN A 9 -13.07 -40.00 -31.43
C ASN A 9 -13.58 -38.57 -31.72
N ASP A 10 -14.70 -38.12 -31.12
CA ASP A 10 -15.31 -36.82 -31.48
C ASP A 10 -15.25 -35.72 -30.40
N LEU A 11 -14.44 -35.87 -29.34
CA LEU A 11 -14.17 -34.78 -28.38
C LEU A 11 -12.71 -34.29 -28.39
N PHE A 12 -11.84 -34.88 -29.21
CA PHE A 12 -10.44 -34.44 -29.38
C PHE A 12 -10.16 -33.68 -30.69
N THR A 13 -11.19 -33.43 -31.49
CA THR A 13 -11.07 -32.82 -32.84
C THR A 13 -11.54 -31.36 -32.91
N LEU A 14 -11.78 -30.72 -31.75
CA LEU A 14 -11.99 -29.27 -31.62
C LEU A 14 -10.76 -28.52 -31.05
N SER A 15 -9.75 -29.26 -30.61
CA SER A 15 -8.51 -28.72 -30.01
C SER A 15 -7.35 -28.52 -31.01
N ARG A 16 -7.43 -29.09 -32.23
CA ARG A 16 -6.32 -29.05 -33.23
C ARG A 16 -6.58 -28.24 -34.51
N ARG A 17 -7.66 -27.45 -34.59
CA ARG A 17 -7.94 -26.55 -35.74
C ARG A 17 -7.79 -25.04 -35.46
N LYS A 18 -7.15 -24.65 -34.35
CA LYS A 18 -6.76 -23.25 -34.07
C LYS A 18 -5.25 -23.00 -34.08
N SER A 19 -4.43 -23.92 -34.63
CA SER A 19 -2.98 -23.74 -34.76
C SER A 19 -2.50 -23.38 -36.18
N PHE A 20 -3.41 -23.16 -37.13
CA PHE A 20 -3.07 -22.77 -38.51
C PHE A 20 -3.87 -21.52 -38.93
N LEU A 21 -3.66 -20.42 -38.20
CA LEU A 21 -4.01 -19.05 -38.63
C LEU A 21 -3.02 -18.04 -38.01
N LYS A 22 -1.77 -18.48 -37.78
CA LYS A 22 -0.59 -17.61 -37.63
C LYS A 22 -0.03 -17.37 -39.02
N ASP A 23 -0.56 -16.38 -39.76
CA ASP A 23 0.27 -15.61 -40.71
C ASP A 23 -0.39 -14.36 -41.35
N LYS A 24 -1.44 -13.78 -40.76
CA LYS A 24 -2.06 -12.52 -41.27
C LYS A 24 -2.45 -11.52 -40.17
N THR A 25 -1.69 -11.50 -39.07
CA THR A 25 -1.99 -10.68 -37.87
C THR A 25 -0.98 -9.56 -37.58
N SER A 26 0.02 -9.31 -38.43
CA SER A 26 0.96 -8.18 -38.20
C SER A 26 0.42 -6.81 -38.62
N THR A 27 -0.67 -6.75 -39.40
CA THR A 27 -1.32 -5.49 -39.82
C THR A 27 -2.64 -5.18 -39.10
N ARG A 28 -3.09 -6.03 -38.16
CA ARG A 28 -4.25 -5.77 -37.27
C ARG A 28 -3.86 -5.44 -35.82
N GLN A 29 -2.56 -5.42 -35.51
CA GLN A 29 -2.03 -5.05 -34.20
C GLN A 29 -1.87 -3.53 -33.99
N PHE A 30 -2.00 -2.74 -35.06
CA PHE A 30 -1.98 -1.27 -34.98
C PHE A 30 -3.34 -0.65 -34.62
N ASP A 31 -4.46 -1.36 -34.82
CA ASP A 31 -5.81 -0.82 -34.59
C ASP A 31 -6.43 -1.20 -33.24
N TYR A 32 -5.83 -2.12 -32.47
CA TYR A 32 -6.29 -2.43 -31.11
C TYR A 32 -5.72 -1.46 -30.06
N LYS A 33 -4.60 -0.78 -30.36
CA LYS A 33 -4.00 0.28 -29.51
C LYS A 33 -4.80 1.59 -29.46
N ARG A 34 -5.87 1.73 -30.26
CA ARG A 34 -6.75 2.92 -30.26
C ARG A 34 -8.03 2.77 -29.45
N ARG A 35 -8.29 1.61 -28.83
CA ARG A 35 -9.64 1.28 -28.32
C ARG A 35 -9.84 1.39 -26.80
N VAL A 36 -8.77 1.61 -26.02
CA VAL A 36 -8.87 1.82 -24.56
C VAL A 36 -8.83 3.32 -24.17
N VAL A 37 -8.64 4.22 -25.14
CA VAL A 37 -8.72 5.68 -24.95
C VAL A 37 -10.12 6.21 -25.32
N ARG A 38 -11.18 5.45 -25.01
CA ARG A 38 -12.56 5.77 -25.47
C ARG A 38 -13.62 5.92 -24.39
N GLU A 39 -13.22 6.05 -23.12
CA GLU A 39 -14.16 6.38 -22.03
C GLU A 39 -14.00 7.81 -21.45
N LYS A 40 -13.08 8.63 -21.99
CA LYS A 40 -13.12 10.09 -21.85
C LYS A 40 -12.78 10.69 -23.22
N ASN A 41 -13.68 11.52 -23.77
CA ASN A 41 -13.59 12.13 -25.10
C ASN A 41 -12.39 13.09 -25.25
N ILE A 42 -11.17 12.57 -25.33
CA ILE A 42 -9.98 13.33 -25.71
C ILE A 42 -9.19 12.50 -26.73
N LYS A 43 -9.28 12.87 -28.02
CA LYS A 43 -8.37 12.35 -29.05
C LYS A 43 -6.98 12.94 -28.79
N MET A 44 -6.12 12.24 -28.05
CA MET A 44 -4.72 12.64 -27.94
C MET A 44 -4.04 12.52 -29.31
N THR A 45 -3.32 13.56 -29.70
CA THR A 45 -2.49 13.67 -30.90
C THR A 45 -1.04 13.29 -30.58
N PHE A 46 -0.20 13.07 -31.60
CA PHE A 46 1.23 12.82 -31.39
C PHE A 46 1.94 13.96 -30.65
N GLU A 47 1.46 15.20 -30.81
CA GLU A 47 1.99 16.37 -30.10
C GLU A 47 1.73 16.32 -28.58
N ASP A 48 0.65 15.68 -28.13
CA ASP A 48 0.33 15.54 -26.71
C ASP A 48 1.34 14.66 -25.96
N PHE A 49 2.09 13.82 -26.68
CA PHE A 49 3.12 12.96 -26.13
C PHE A 49 4.49 13.65 -26.02
N LYS A 50 4.67 14.85 -26.59
CA LYS A 50 5.92 15.63 -26.47
C LYS A 50 6.03 16.42 -25.17
N THR A 51 5.03 16.33 -24.30
CA THR A 51 4.99 17.00 -23.00
C THR A 51 4.10 16.26 -22.02
N LEU A 52 4.50 16.20 -20.75
CA LEU A 52 3.67 15.69 -19.65
C LEU A 52 2.87 16.78 -18.94
N ARG A 53 2.95 18.04 -19.40
CA ARG A 53 2.23 19.19 -18.80
C ARG A 53 0.71 19.04 -18.82
N ASN A 54 0.19 18.25 -19.76
CA ASN A 54 -1.24 17.93 -19.84
C ASN A 54 -1.72 17.05 -18.66
N ILE A 55 -0.80 16.29 -18.05
CA ILE A 55 -1.07 15.48 -16.87
C ILE A 55 -0.90 16.33 -15.62
N SER A 56 0.29 16.92 -15.45
CA SER A 56 0.60 17.87 -14.38
C SER A 56 1.48 19.00 -14.91
N PRO A 57 1.14 20.28 -14.66
CA PRO A 57 1.98 21.43 -15.04
C PRO A 57 3.42 21.35 -14.51
N ALA A 58 3.63 20.62 -13.41
CA ALA A 58 4.93 20.41 -12.80
C ALA A 58 5.90 19.57 -13.64
N LEU A 59 5.42 18.75 -14.56
CA LEU A 59 6.21 17.83 -15.38
C LEU A 59 6.72 18.53 -16.65
N THR A 60 7.64 19.48 -16.48
CA THR A 60 8.27 20.21 -17.59
C THR A 60 9.32 19.35 -18.30
N ASN A 61 9.53 19.58 -19.60
CA ASN A 61 10.56 18.86 -20.37
C ASN A 61 11.97 19.05 -19.79
N GLU A 62 12.25 20.21 -19.18
CA GLU A 62 13.50 20.48 -18.47
C GLU A 62 13.67 19.56 -17.25
N LYS A 63 12.64 19.45 -16.39
CA LYS A 63 12.66 18.55 -15.24
C LYS A 63 12.77 17.09 -15.65
N LEU A 64 12.07 16.68 -16.71
CA LEU A 64 12.15 15.32 -17.25
C LEU A 64 13.54 15.03 -17.83
N THR A 65 14.15 15.99 -18.52
CA THR A 65 15.53 15.88 -19.04
C THR A 65 16.52 15.72 -17.89
N LYS A 66 16.39 16.55 -16.85
CA LYS A 66 17.21 16.43 -15.65
C LYS A 66 17.04 15.06 -14.99
N ALA A 67 15.81 14.62 -14.75
CA ALA A 67 15.54 13.34 -14.10
C ALA A 67 16.01 12.14 -14.94
N LEU A 68 15.86 12.17 -16.27
CA LEU A 68 16.43 11.14 -17.14
C LEU A 68 17.97 11.11 -17.03
N SER A 69 18.59 12.29 -17.00
CA SER A 69 20.05 12.37 -16.92
C SER A 69 20.58 11.88 -15.58
N ASP A 70 19.92 12.28 -14.48
CA ASP A 70 20.22 11.80 -13.13
C ASP A 70 20.01 10.28 -13.02
N TRP A 71 18.94 9.74 -13.63
CA TRP A 71 18.62 8.31 -13.61
C TRP A 71 19.62 7.44 -14.38
N PHE A 72 20.06 7.89 -15.56
CA PHE A 72 21.01 7.15 -16.41
C PHE A 72 22.47 7.50 -16.17
N GLU A 73 22.75 8.46 -15.28
CA GLU A 73 24.09 9.00 -15.00
C GLU A 73 24.82 9.49 -16.26
N GLU A 74 24.09 10.06 -17.22
CA GLU A 74 24.59 10.60 -18.49
C GLU A 74 23.64 11.69 -19.05
N ASP A 75 24.07 12.50 -20.02
CA ASP A 75 23.19 13.52 -20.62
C ASP A 75 22.11 12.90 -21.52
N VAL A 76 20.87 12.85 -21.03
CA VAL A 76 19.71 12.29 -21.74
C VAL A 76 18.61 13.35 -21.86
N LYS A 77 18.38 13.81 -23.09
CA LYS A 77 17.34 14.80 -23.38
C LYS A 77 15.97 14.12 -23.52
N PHE A 78 14.97 14.61 -22.77
CA PHE A 78 13.59 14.14 -22.92
C PHE A 78 13.08 14.39 -24.35
N THR A 79 12.39 13.40 -24.92
CA THR A 79 11.81 13.48 -26.27
C THR A 79 10.29 13.38 -26.25
N HIS A 80 9.75 12.34 -25.64
CA HIS A 80 8.32 12.05 -25.58
C HIS A 80 7.99 11.05 -24.47
N TRP A 81 6.71 10.88 -24.18
CA TRP A 81 6.22 9.84 -23.27
C TRP A 81 5.21 8.93 -23.96
N GLU A 82 5.01 7.73 -23.43
CA GLU A 82 3.98 6.79 -23.85
C GLU A 82 3.11 6.41 -22.66
N TYR A 83 1.80 6.37 -22.87
CA TYR A 83 0.89 5.74 -21.93
C TYR A 83 1.03 4.22 -22.01
N VAL A 84 1.17 3.55 -20.85
CA VAL A 84 1.27 2.09 -20.77
C VAL A 84 -0.07 1.51 -20.34
N SER A 85 -0.56 1.86 -19.15
CA SER A 85 -1.84 1.40 -18.62
C SER A 85 -2.26 2.22 -17.41
N ASP A 86 -3.51 2.05 -16.97
CA ASP A 86 -3.90 2.42 -15.61
C ASP A 86 -3.36 1.36 -14.63
N THR A 87 -3.30 1.70 -13.34
CA THR A 87 -2.95 0.73 -12.28
C THR A 87 -4.14 -0.09 -11.78
N GLY A 88 -5.37 0.20 -12.25
CA GLY A 88 -6.62 -0.44 -11.83
C GLY A 88 -7.56 0.57 -11.14
N LYS A 89 -8.88 0.29 -11.16
CA LYS A 89 -9.89 1.03 -10.37
C LYS A 89 -10.01 0.30 -9.03
N GLY A 90 -9.35 0.79 -7.97
CA GLY A 90 -9.34 0.10 -6.67
C GLY A 90 -9.10 1.02 -5.47
N ASP A 91 -7.96 1.70 -5.41
CA ASP A 91 -7.56 2.46 -4.21
C ASP A 91 -7.17 3.91 -4.50
N SER A 92 -7.67 4.47 -5.60
CA SER A 92 -7.34 5.82 -6.06
C SER A 92 -8.19 6.86 -5.33
N TYR A 93 -8.34 6.80 -4.00
CA TYR A 93 -9.10 7.78 -3.22
C TYR A 93 -8.36 9.10 -3.05
N LEU A 94 -7.04 9.03 -2.90
CA LEU A 94 -6.18 10.16 -2.59
C LEU A 94 -5.37 10.66 -3.79
N SER A 95 -5.33 9.92 -4.90
CA SER A 95 -4.50 10.20 -6.06
C SER A 95 -5.14 9.79 -7.39
N GLU A 96 -4.51 10.21 -8.49
CA GLU A 96 -4.64 9.60 -9.82
C GLU A 96 -3.33 8.87 -10.14
N VAL A 97 -3.41 7.60 -10.57
CA VAL A 97 -2.22 6.75 -10.78
C VAL A 97 -2.25 6.13 -12.17
N ILE A 98 -1.17 6.31 -12.93
CA ILE A 98 -1.01 5.73 -14.27
C ILE A 98 0.40 5.16 -14.44
N ARG A 99 0.55 4.18 -15.33
CA ARG A 99 1.85 3.70 -15.81
C ARG A 99 2.20 4.40 -17.11
N ILE A 100 3.40 4.97 -17.15
CA ILE A 100 3.93 5.65 -18.34
C ILE A 100 5.36 5.22 -18.63
N ARG A 101 5.76 5.38 -19.88
CA ARG A 101 7.17 5.27 -20.29
C ARG A 101 7.66 6.64 -20.73
N ILE A 102 8.80 7.06 -20.20
CA ILE A 102 9.42 8.35 -20.48
C ILE A 102 10.66 8.07 -21.33
N HIS A 103 10.72 8.65 -22.52
CA HIS A 103 11.79 8.43 -23.49
C HIS A 103 12.71 9.64 -23.56
N GLY A 104 13.98 9.34 -23.80
CA GLY A 104 15.00 10.34 -24.05
C GLY A 104 16.06 9.87 -25.03
N GLU A 105 16.91 10.80 -25.43
CA GLU A 105 17.97 10.57 -26.39
C GLU A 105 19.25 11.27 -25.93
N THR A 106 20.36 10.56 -25.99
CA THR A 106 21.70 11.10 -25.73
C THR A 106 22.16 12.01 -26.87
N GLN A 107 23.22 12.80 -26.67
CA GLN A 107 23.83 13.59 -27.75
C GLN A 107 24.31 12.73 -28.94
N GLU A 108 24.66 11.47 -28.68
CA GLU A 108 25.14 10.50 -29.68
C GLU A 108 24.00 9.82 -30.45
N GLY A 109 22.75 10.16 -30.15
CA GLY A 109 21.56 9.58 -30.79
C GLY A 109 21.10 8.24 -30.19
N SER A 110 21.74 7.77 -29.11
CA SER A 110 21.28 6.60 -28.36
C SER A 110 19.94 6.87 -27.68
N LYS A 111 18.95 6.01 -27.91
CA LYS A 111 17.59 6.10 -27.34
C LYS A 111 17.51 5.35 -26.03
N LYS A 112 17.02 6.03 -24.99
CA LYS A 112 16.79 5.46 -23.66
C LYS A 112 15.36 5.66 -23.20
N HIS A 113 14.90 4.81 -22.31
CA HIS A 113 13.60 4.98 -21.68
C HIS A 113 13.54 4.39 -20.28
N VAL A 114 12.69 4.97 -19.45
CA VAL A 114 12.33 4.46 -18.11
C VAL A 114 10.81 4.29 -18.05
N GLN A 115 10.35 3.20 -17.45
CA GLN A 115 8.93 3.00 -17.15
C GLN A 115 8.68 3.30 -15.68
N VAL A 116 7.69 4.15 -15.42
CA VAL A 116 7.37 4.65 -14.09
C VAL A 116 5.89 4.53 -13.79
N VAL A 117 5.58 4.37 -12.50
CA VAL A 117 4.26 4.66 -11.94
C VAL A 117 4.23 6.14 -11.60
N LEU A 118 3.32 6.87 -12.23
CA LEU A 118 3.08 8.29 -12.01
C LEU A 118 1.84 8.46 -11.13
N LYS A 119 2.06 8.92 -9.88
CA LYS A 119 1.03 9.28 -8.90
C LYS A 119 0.91 10.82 -8.89
N THR A 120 -0.27 11.34 -9.20
CA THR A 120 -0.56 12.79 -9.20
C THR A 120 -1.69 13.13 -8.24
N ILE A 121 -1.60 14.31 -7.62
CA ILE A 121 -2.67 14.81 -6.76
C ILE A 121 -3.99 14.96 -7.56
N PRO A 122 -5.17 14.65 -7.00
CA PRO A 122 -6.43 14.70 -7.74
C PRO A 122 -6.73 16.10 -8.28
N LYS A 123 -7.26 16.20 -9.50
CA LYS A 123 -7.61 17.51 -10.09
C LYS A 123 -8.81 18.18 -9.41
N ASN A 124 -9.68 17.39 -8.80
CA ASN A 124 -10.89 17.87 -8.14
C ASN A 124 -10.57 18.55 -6.80
N VAL A 125 -10.88 19.84 -6.67
CA VAL A 125 -10.57 20.66 -5.48
C VAL A 125 -11.28 20.15 -4.23
N CYS A 126 -12.59 19.90 -4.32
CA CYS A 126 -13.39 19.37 -3.21
C CYS A 126 -12.79 18.07 -2.66
N ARG A 127 -12.39 17.14 -3.54
CA ARG A 127 -11.72 15.89 -3.19
C ARG A 127 -10.39 16.12 -2.48
N ARG A 128 -9.53 16.99 -3.02
CA ARG A 128 -8.25 17.32 -2.38
C ARG A 128 -8.42 17.90 -0.98
N LEU A 129 -9.39 18.80 -0.79
CA LEU A 129 -9.63 19.46 0.49
C LEU A 129 -10.29 18.51 1.50
N THR A 130 -11.26 17.70 1.06
CA THR A 130 -11.97 16.73 1.90
C THR A 130 -11.03 15.66 2.42
N PHE A 131 -10.15 15.15 1.57
CA PHE A 131 -9.19 14.11 1.93
C PHE A 131 -7.80 14.65 2.25
N LYS A 132 -7.63 15.97 2.35
CA LYS A 132 -6.35 16.58 2.70
C LYS A 132 -5.16 16.04 1.87
N SER A 133 -5.38 15.75 0.59
CA SER A 133 -4.44 14.98 -0.25
C SER A 133 -3.03 15.56 -0.27
N HIS A 134 -2.88 16.88 -0.15
CA HIS A 134 -1.57 17.53 -0.06
C HIS A 134 -0.75 17.04 1.14
N GLU A 135 -1.35 16.85 2.32
CA GLU A 135 -0.60 16.40 3.51
C GLU A 135 -0.04 14.98 3.30
N PHE A 136 -0.84 14.08 2.73
CA PHE A 136 -0.43 12.73 2.37
C PHE A 136 0.68 12.71 1.32
N PHE A 137 0.52 13.47 0.22
CA PHE A 137 1.56 13.59 -0.82
C PHE A 137 2.85 14.17 -0.27
N LYS A 138 2.77 15.25 0.52
CA LYS A 138 3.94 15.88 1.11
C LYS A 138 4.72 14.90 1.99
N ASN A 139 4.02 14.12 2.80
CA ASN A 139 4.67 13.14 3.69
C ASN A 139 5.32 12.00 2.89
N GLU A 140 4.66 11.47 1.85
CA GLU A 140 5.24 10.46 0.94
C GLU A 140 6.44 11.00 0.14
N ILE A 141 6.38 12.24 -0.34
CA ILE A 141 7.50 12.90 -1.03
C ILE A 141 8.70 13.04 -0.09
N ILE A 142 8.49 13.51 1.14
CA ILE A 142 9.55 13.61 2.16
C ILE A 142 10.17 12.24 2.43
N PHE A 143 9.36 11.18 2.48
CA PHE A 143 9.86 9.83 2.65
C PHE A 143 10.84 9.46 1.53
N TYR A 144 10.44 9.57 0.26
CA TYR A 144 11.28 9.19 -0.87
C TYR A 144 12.48 10.11 -1.10
N GLU A 145 12.36 11.42 -0.85
CA GLU A 145 13.44 12.39 -1.08
C GLU A 145 14.48 12.41 0.05
N LYS A 146 14.06 12.19 1.30
CA LYS A 146 14.91 12.45 2.48
C LYS A 146 15.10 11.22 3.37
N VAL A 147 14.02 10.52 3.71
CA VAL A 147 14.04 9.48 4.73
C VAL A 147 14.62 8.18 4.19
N LEU A 148 14.03 7.64 3.11
CA LEU A 148 14.48 6.40 2.50
C LEU A 148 15.94 6.48 2.04
N PRO A 149 16.43 7.55 1.38
CA PRO A 149 17.84 7.68 1.04
C PRO A 149 18.77 7.69 2.26
N ALA A 150 18.35 8.28 3.39
CA ALA A 150 19.15 8.26 4.61
C ALA A 150 19.22 6.87 5.24
N LEU A 151 18.10 6.15 5.32
CA LEU A 151 18.04 4.77 5.79
C LEU A 151 18.91 3.84 4.91
N LEU A 152 18.78 3.94 3.59
CA LEU A 152 19.55 3.11 2.65
C LEU A 152 21.05 3.47 2.67
N ARG A 153 21.40 4.75 2.85
CA ARG A 153 22.79 5.18 3.03
C ARG A 153 23.38 4.69 4.35
N PHE A 154 22.61 4.63 5.43
CA PHE A 154 23.06 3.99 6.67
C PHE A 154 23.32 2.50 6.45
N GLN A 155 22.36 1.80 5.83
CA GLN A 155 22.47 0.37 5.53
C GLN A 155 23.67 0.07 4.61
N SER A 156 23.95 0.89 3.61
CA SER A 156 25.05 0.66 2.65
C SER A 156 26.45 0.71 3.28
N LYS A 157 26.59 1.31 4.47
CA LYS A 157 27.82 1.27 5.27
C LYS A 157 28.02 -0.07 6.01
N LYS A 158 27.03 -0.96 5.98
CA LYS A 158 27.01 -2.24 6.72
C LYS A 158 27.23 -3.42 5.79
N ASN A 159 27.81 -4.49 6.31
CA ASN A 159 28.04 -5.72 5.55
C ASN A 159 26.85 -6.68 5.71
N MET A 160 25.75 -6.35 5.03
CA MET A 160 24.49 -7.11 5.12
C MET A 160 24.49 -8.30 4.16
N LYS A 161 24.05 -9.47 4.65
CA LYS A 161 23.81 -10.65 3.78
C LYS A 161 22.55 -10.47 2.93
N GLU A 162 21.49 -9.98 3.56
CA GLU A 162 20.20 -9.71 2.92
C GLU A 162 19.80 -8.25 3.22
N PRO A 163 20.38 -7.27 2.51
CA PRO A 163 20.00 -5.87 2.67
C PRO A 163 18.53 -5.64 2.30
N PHE A 164 17.89 -4.69 2.97
CA PHE A 164 16.57 -4.21 2.56
C PHE A 164 16.67 -3.47 1.22
N ASP A 165 15.93 -3.95 0.23
CA ASP A 165 15.78 -3.35 -1.10
C ASP A 165 14.36 -3.59 -1.60
N LYS A 166 13.38 -3.26 -0.75
CA LYS A 166 11.95 -3.57 -0.97
C LYS A 166 11.12 -2.33 -1.30
N CYS A 167 11.74 -1.20 -1.67
CA CYS A 167 11.03 0.00 -2.08
C CYS A 167 11.25 0.27 -3.56
N ALA A 168 10.26 0.91 -4.21
CA ALA A 168 10.44 1.41 -5.56
C ALA A 168 11.44 2.58 -5.56
N LYS A 169 12.37 2.61 -6.51
CA LYS A 169 13.28 3.74 -6.71
C LYS A 169 12.51 4.99 -7.14
N LEU A 170 12.90 6.12 -6.58
CA LEU A 170 12.38 7.43 -6.97
C LEU A 170 12.98 7.87 -8.31
N PHE A 171 12.13 8.22 -9.28
CA PHE A 171 12.55 8.84 -10.53
C PHE A 171 12.45 10.37 -10.46
N LEU A 172 11.31 10.89 -10.01
CA LEU A 172 11.06 12.33 -9.93
C LEU A 172 9.93 12.63 -8.95
N THR A 173 10.03 13.74 -8.25
CA THR A 173 8.99 14.30 -7.38
C THR A 173 8.75 15.78 -7.71
N HIS A 174 7.59 16.29 -7.30
CA HIS A 174 7.32 17.73 -7.20
C HIS A 174 6.34 17.98 -6.06
N CYS A 175 6.60 18.99 -5.24
CA CYS A 175 5.75 19.36 -4.12
C CYS A 175 5.56 20.88 -4.07
N ASP A 176 4.36 21.37 -4.39
CA ASP A 176 3.95 22.78 -4.24
C ASP A 176 2.57 22.95 -3.57
N GLY A 177 1.93 21.84 -3.22
CA GLY A 177 0.60 21.78 -2.63
C GLY A 177 -0.57 21.84 -3.59
N VAL A 178 -0.30 22.00 -4.88
CA VAL A 178 -1.33 22.17 -5.92
C VAL A 178 -1.15 21.16 -7.05
N ASN A 179 0.07 20.85 -7.42
CA ASN A 179 0.47 20.02 -8.55
C ASN A 179 1.38 18.88 -8.11
N ASP A 180 1.23 18.40 -6.86
CA ASP A 180 2.12 17.39 -6.29
C ASP A 180 2.17 16.11 -7.16
N VAL A 181 3.39 15.61 -7.37
CA VAL A 181 3.69 14.45 -8.21
C VAL A 181 4.72 13.56 -7.56
N ILE A 182 4.54 12.24 -7.69
CA ILE A 182 5.53 11.22 -7.37
C ILE A 182 5.64 10.28 -8.57
N CYS A 183 6.85 10.12 -9.11
CA CYS A 183 7.21 9.17 -10.15
C CYS A 183 8.14 8.13 -9.57
N LEU A 184 7.67 6.89 -9.49
CA LEU A 184 8.45 5.75 -8.96
C LEU A 184 8.73 4.73 -10.06
N GLU A 185 9.80 3.97 -9.93
CA GLU A 185 10.07 2.85 -10.83
C GLU A 185 8.86 1.90 -10.91
N ASP A 186 8.57 1.39 -12.11
CA ASP A 186 7.50 0.41 -12.26
C ASP A 186 7.99 -1.00 -11.89
N ALA A 187 7.69 -1.42 -10.65
CA ALA A 187 8.05 -2.73 -10.12
C ALA A 187 7.49 -3.92 -10.92
N SER A 188 6.48 -3.71 -11.79
CA SER A 188 5.96 -4.77 -12.67
C SER A 188 7.01 -5.28 -13.68
N LEU A 189 8.02 -4.47 -13.99
CA LEU A 189 9.14 -4.88 -14.84
C LEU A 189 9.99 -5.99 -14.21
N GLU A 190 9.97 -6.11 -12.88
CA GLU A 190 10.65 -7.16 -12.12
C GLU A 190 9.72 -8.32 -11.71
N ASN A 191 8.52 -8.36 -12.29
CA ASN A 191 7.43 -9.31 -12.02
C ASN A 191 6.83 -9.19 -10.61
N TYR A 192 6.88 -8.00 -10.00
CA TYR A 192 6.08 -7.69 -8.81
C TYR A 192 4.69 -7.21 -9.21
N GLY A 193 3.66 -7.63 -8.48
CA GLY A 193 2.29 -7.17 -8.69
C GLY A 193 1.40 -7.40 -7.48
N SER A 194 0.16 -6.92 -7.54
CA SER A 194 -0.83 -7.17 -6.49
C SER A 194 -1.00 -8.68 -6.22
N ALA A 195 -1.53 -9.01 -5.04
CA ALA A 195 -1.82 -10.40 -4.69
C ALA A 195 -2.67 -11.08 -5.78
N ILE A 196 -2.26 -12.27 -6.25
CA ILE A 196 -2.98 -12.99 -7.32
C ILE A 196 -4.34 -13.51 -6.81
N ARG A 197 -4.47 -13.66 -5.48
CA ARG A 197 -5.67 -14.21 -4.83
C ARG A 197 -6.66 -13.11 -4.46
N GLN A 198 -7.89 -13.25 -4.96
CA GLN A 198 -9.01 -12.38 -4.62
C GLN A 198 -9.63 -12.70 -3.24
N GLU A 199 -9.35 -13.88 -2.67
CA GLU A 199 -9.93 -14.36 -1.39
C GLU A 199 -9.09 -14.01 -0.15
N GLY A 200 -8.00 -13.26 -0.32
CA GLY A 200 -7.11 -12.83 0.77
C GLY A 200 -5.71 -13.46 0.73
N ILE A 201 -4.87 -13.04 1.67
CA ILE A 201 -3.50 -13.54 1.82
C ILE A 201 -3.47 -14.82 2.64
N ASP A 202 -2.68 -15.80 2.19
CA ASP A 202 -2.40 -17.01 2.97
C ASP A 202 -1.15 -16.83 3.84
N PHE A 203 -0.78 -17.90 4.54
CA PHE A 203 0.38 -17.89 5.43
C PHE A 203 1.69 -17.57 4.70
N ASP A 204 1.89 -18.07 3.48
CA ASP A 204 3.12 -17.80 2.71
C ASP A 204 3.24 -16.30 2.37
N HIS A 205 2.13 -15.63 2.03
CA HIS A 205 2.11 -14.17 1.84
C HIS A 205 2.42 -13.43 3.14
N CYS A 206 1.82 -13.86 4.27
CA CYS A 206 2.08 -13.27 5.57
C CYS A 206 3.57 -13.32 5.92
N MET A 207 4.22 -14.45 5.69
CA MET A 207 5.65 -14.62 5.97
C MET A 207 6.51 -13.66 5.15
N VAL A 208 6.22 -13.49 3.86
CA VAL A 208 6.96 -12.56 3.01
C VAL A 208 6.74 -11.10 3.44
N THR A 209 5.50 -10.70 3.72
CA THR A 209 5.18 -9.33 4.18
C THR A 209 5.84 -9.01 5.52
N VAL A 210 5.71 -9.91 6.49
CA VAL A 210 6.29 -9.76 7.83
C VAL A 210 7.82 -9.71 7.76
N LYS A 211 8.45 -10.50 6.86
CA LYS A 211 9.89 -10.40 6.59
C LYS A 211 10.25 -9.00 6.08
N SER A 212 9.55 -8.48 5.08
CA SER A 212 9.83 -7.15 4.52
C SER A 212 9.70 -6.03 5.56
N LEU A 213 8.65 -6.07 6.39
CA LEU A 213 8.47 -5.11 7.50
C LEU A 213 9.59 -5.23 8.54
N ALA A 214 9.96 -6.45 8.95
CA ALA A 214 11.03 -6.65 9.92
C ALA A 214 12.39 -6.13 9.41
N GLN A 215 12.70 -6.39 8.13
CA GLN A 215 13.91 -5.86 7.50
C GLN A 215 13.91 -4.33 7.46
N TYR A 216 12.78 -3.73 7.11
CA TYR A 216 12.61 -2.27 7.07
C TYR A 216 12.79 -1.62 8.46
N HIS A 217 12.07 -2.12 9.48
CA HIS A 217 12.11 -1.57 10.83
C HIS A 217 13.49 -1.72 11.49
N ALA A 218 14.21 -2.80 11.19
CA ALA A 218 15.56 -3.02 11.73
C ALA A 218 16.52 -1.87 11.39
N ILE A 219 16.38 -1.25 10.20
CA ILE A 219 17.26 -0.16 9.77
C ILE A 219 17.09 1.03 10.71
N SER A 220 15.85 1.39 11.03
CA SER A 220 15.54 2.46 11.97
C SER A 220 16.10 2.18 13.36
N ILE A 221 15.94 0.95 13.88
CA ILE A 221 16.42 0.58 15.22
C ILE A 221 17.95 0.68 15.29
N ALA A 222 18.65 0.09 14.32
CA ALA A 222 20.12 0.15 14.27
C ALA A 222 20.63 1.59 14.05
N MET A 223 19.95 2.38 13.21
CA MET A 223 20.32 3.77 12.98
C MET A 223 20.08 4.64 14.22
N ARG A 224 19.01 4.41 14.97
CA ARG A 224 18.75 5.12 16.24
C ARG A 224 19.83 4.84 17.29
N ASP A 225 20.37 3.63 17.32
CA ASP A 225 21.46 3.23 18.22
C ASP A 225 22.82 3.84 17.80
N GLN A 226 23.12 3.84 16.50
CA GLN A 226 24.47 4.14 15.99
C GLN A 226 24.64 5.56 15.43
N GLU A 227 23.58 6.15 14.87
CA GLU A 227 23.55 7.50 14.29
C GLU A 227 22.29 8.27 14.80
N PRO A 228 22.12 8.44 16.13
CA PRO A 228 20.90 8.98 16.73
C PRO A 228 20.52 10.38 16.24
N ASP A 229 21.52 11.24 15.98
CA ASP A 229 21.27 12.61 15.49
C ASP A 229 20.65 12.60 14.09
N GLU A 230 21.16 11.74 13.20
CA GLU A 230 20.62 11.60 11.85
C GLU A 230 19.24 10.93 11.88
N PHE A 231 19.04 9.92 12.75
CA PHE A 231 17.72 9.31 12.95
C PHE A 231 16.70 10.36 13.42
N ASN A 232 17.06 11.14 14.44
CA ASN A 232 16.22 12.21 14.95
C ASN A 232 15.91 13.24 13.85
N ARG A 233 16.92 13.64 13.06
CA ARG A 233 16.74 14.55 11.93
C ARG A 233 15.69 14.03 10.95
N ILE A 234 15.82 12.80 10.45
CA ILE A 234 14.85 12.26 9.46
C ILE A 234 13.47 12.01 10.07
N SER A 235 13.40 11.59 11.35
CA SER A 235 12.13 11.36 12.04
C SER A 235 11.33 12.65 12.27
N ASN A 236 12.02 13.80 12.32
CA ASN A 236 11.41 15.12 12.48
C ASN A 236 11.00 15.76 11.14
N GLU A 237 11.39 15.18 10.00
CA GLU A 237 10.96 15.64 8.67
C GLU A 237 9.53 15.17 8.34
N ILE A 238 9.18 13.96 8.80
CA ILE A 238 7.84 13.37 8.62
C ILE A 238 6.87 13.84 9.71
N PHE A 239 5.57 13.77 9.42
CA PHE A 239 4.53 14.25 10.34
C PHE A 239 3.30 13.33 10.34
N GLU A 240 2.58 13.31 11.45
CA GLU A 240 1.35 12.52 11.60
C GLU A 240 0.21 13.13 10.79
N THR A 241 -0.36 12.33 9.87
CA THR A 241 -1.37 12.74 8.89
C THR A 241 -2.78 12.24 9.21
N TYR A 242 -2.93 11.34 10.19
CA TYR A 242 -4.19 10.62 10.42
C TYR A 242 -4.70 10.67 11.88
N TYR A 243 -3.83 10.41 12.86
CA TYR A 243 -4.19 10.36 14.29
C TYR A 243 -3.59 11.53 15.06
N ASP A 244 -4.25 12.67 14.99
CA ASP A 244 -3.84 13.92 15.65
C ASP A 244 -5.08 14.66 16.16
N GLU A 245 -4.97 15.37 17.28
CA GLU A 245 -6.09 16.11 17.89
C GLU A 245 -6.75 17.09 16.90
N ARG A 246 -5.95 17.72 16.03
CA ARG A 246 -6.41 18.66 14.99
C ARG A 246 -7.32 17.99 13.95
N LEU A 247 -7.35 16.67 13.88
CA LEU A 247 -8.08 15.88 12.89
C LEU A 247 -9.37 15.28 13.45
N TRP A 248 -9.66 15.47 14.73
CA TRP A 248 -10.85 14.85 15.34
C TRP A 248 -12.16 15.32 14.70
N ASP A 249 -12.32 16.62 14.43
CA ASP A 249 -13.54 17.13 13.75
C ASP A 249 -13.70 16.57 12.33
N TRP A 250 -12.59 16.28 11.68
CA TRP A 250 -12.58 15.65 10.36
C TRP A 250 -12.98 14.17 10.45
N TYR A 251 -12.54 13.44 11.48
CA TYR A 251 -12.66 11.98 11.57
C TYR A 251 -13.83 11.48 12.43
N SER A 252 -14.32 12.25 13.41
CA SER A 252 -15.24 11.80 14.47
C SER A 252 -16.55 11.19 13.98
N ARG A 253 -17.18 11.78 12.96
CA ARG A 253 -18.41 11.26 12.35
C ARG A 253 -18.18 9.89 11.71
N PHE A 254 -17.07 9.77 10.99
CA PHE A 254 -16.68 8.54 10.34
C PHE A 254 -16.32 7.45 11.36
N TRP A 255 -15.58 7.81 12.42
CA TRP A 255 -15.31 6.92 13.56
C TRP A 255 -16.59 6.36 14.17
N ASN A 256 -17.59 7.20 14.41
CA ASN A 256 -18.90 6.77 14.94
C ASN A 256 -19.61 5.79 13.98
N ARG A 257 -19.55 6.04 12.67
CA ARG A 257 -20.12 5.14 11.65
C ARG A 257 -19.48 3.76 11.70
N ILE A 258 -18.15 3.69 11.61
CA ILE A 258 -17.42 2.41 11.57
C ILE A 258 -17.53 1.66 12.90
N SER A 259 -17.56 2.38 14.03
CA SER A 259 -17.84 1.83 15.36
C SER A 259 -19.20 1.13 15.41
N ASN A 260 -20.25 1.78 14.91
CA ASN A 260 -21.59 1.18 14.88
C ASN A 260 -21.67 -0.06 13.96
N ILE A 261 -20.92 -0.06 12.85
CA ILE A 261 -20.84 -1.21 11.94
C ILE A 261 -20.16 -2.40 12.65
N ALA A 262 -19.07 -2.17 13.38
CA ALA A 262 -18.38 -3.21 14.14
C ALA A 262 -19.25 -3.76 15.28
N ILE A 263 -19.95 -2.88 16.02
CA ILE A 263 -20.92 -3.29 17.06
C ILE A 263 -22.02 -4.17 16.46
N ASP A 264 -22.65 -3.74 15.36
CA ASP A 264 -23.71 -4.50 14.67
C ASP A 264 -23.23 -5.90 14.23
N ALA A 265 -22.00 -5.99 13.73
CA ALA A 265 -21.40 -7.26 13.32
C ALA A 265 -21.26 -8.23 14.50
N VAL A 266 -20.72 -7.76 15.63
CA VAL A 266 -20.53 -8.58 16.84
C VAL A 266 -21.88 -8.95 17.47
N GLU A 267 -22.83 -8.02 17.55
CA GLU A 267 -24.16 -8.30 18.12
C GLU A 267 -24.92 -9.39 17.35
N LYS A 268 -24.77 -9.44 16.03
CA LYS A 268 -25.44 -10.44 15.17
C LYS A 268 -24.76 -11.80 15.21
N GLU A 269 -23.42 -11.84 15.22
CA GLU A 269 -22.68 -13.11 15.15
C GLU A 269 -22.37 -13.73 16.51
N TYR A 270 -22.29 -12.90 17.57
CA TYR A 270 -21.99 -13.32 18.95
C TYR A 270 -22.97 -12.73 19.97
N PRO A 271 -24.30 -12.87 19.78
CA PRO A 271 -25.30 -12.28 20.68
C PRO A 271 -25.17 -12.82 22.11
N ASN A 272 -25.38 -11.95 23.10
CA ASN A 272 -25.35 -12.30 24.53
C ASN A 272 -24.01 -12.88 25.02
N THR A 273 -22.90 -12.45 24.43
CA THR A 273 -21.54 -12.83 24.84
C THR A 273 -20.76 -11.62 25.38
N ILE A 274 -19.66 -11.87 26.08
CA ILE A 274 -18.74 -10.82 26.57
C ILE A 274 -18.19 -9.94 25.43
N TYR A 275 -18.11 -10.46 24.21
CA TYR A 275 -17.59 -9.74 23.05
C TYR A 275 -18.43 -8.50 22.71
N VAL A 276 -19.75 -8.55 22.93
CA VAL A 276 -20.67 -7.43 22.70
C VAL A 276 -20.38 -6.29 23.66
N ASP A 277 -20.19 -6.60 24.95
CA ASP A 277 -19.88 -5.58 25.96
C ASP A 277 -18.50 -4.96 25.69
N LYS A 278 -17.52 -5.80 25.33
CA LYS A 278 -16.15 -5.37 25.02
C LYS A 278 -16.07 -4.49 23.78
N VAL A 279 -16.76 -4.83 22.69
CA VAL A 279 -16.76 -3.96 21.49
C VAL A 279 -17.42 -2.62 21.79
N LYS A 280 -18.50 -2.59 22.57
CA LYS A 280 -19.17 -1.33 22.96
C LYS A 280 -18.30 -0.45 23.86
N GLN A 281 -17.54 -1.05 24.78
CA GLN A 281 -16.57 -0.33 25.61
C GLN A 281 -15.38 0.20 24.78
N PHE A 282 -14.98 -0.55 23.74
CA PHE A 282 -13.88 -0.18 22.87
C PHE A 282 -14.26 0.93 21.86
N ALA A 283 -15.44 0.83 21.26
CA ALA A 283 -15.94 1.63 20.14
C ALA A 283 -16.50 2.99 20.59
N VAL A 284 -15.72 3.72 21.40
CA VAL A 284 -16.08 5.03 21.95
C VAL A 284 -15.18 6.13 21.38
N PRO A 285 -15.61 7.41 21.33
CA PRO A 285 -14.80 8.52 20.82
C PRO A 285 -13.42 8.66 21.48
N ASP A 286 -13.31 8.39 22.79
CA ASP A 286 -12.04 8.48 23.52
C ASP A 286 -10.98 7.50 23.01
N ARG A 287 -11.37 6.43 22.30
CA ARG A 287 -10.42 5.51 21.66
C ARG A 287 -9.51 6.24 20.66
N TYR A 288 -10.00 7.29 20.01
CA TYR A 288 -9.17 8.11 19.12
C TYR A 288 -8.00 8.77 19.86
N LYS A 289 -8.18 9.19 21.12
CA LYS A 289 -7.09 9.73 21.94
C LYS A 289 -6.02 8.69 22.24
N ASP A 290 -6.42 7.43 22.44
CA ASP A 290 -5.46 6.33 22.60
C ASP A 290 -4.71 6.05 21.30
N MET A 291 -5.35 6.20 20.13
CA MET A 291 -4.65 6.11 18.84
C MET A 291 -3.60 7.22 18.71
N ILE A 292 -3.95 8.47 19.06
CA ILE A 292 -3.01 9.61 19.09
C ILE A 292 -1.81 9.29 20.00
N ARG A 293 -2.05 8.76 21.20
CA ARG A 293 -0.98 8.38 22.14
C ARG A 293 -0.07 7.30 21.57
N ALA A 294 -0.62 6.28 20.90
CA ALA A 294 0.16 5.21 20.31
C ALA A 294 1.10 5.71 19.19
N VAL A 295 0.60 6.57 18.29
CA VAL A 295 1.42 7.10 17.19
C VAL A 295 2.42 8.17 17.64
N SER A 296 2.17 8.78 18.81
CA SER A 296 3.06 9.78 19.41
C SER A 296 4.14 9.16 20.30
N ASP A 297 4.01 7.89 20.68
CA ASP A 297 5.00 7.20 21.51
C ASP A 297 6.23 6.79 20.66
N LYS A 298 7.29 7.59 20.82
CA LYS A 298 8.57 7.40 20.13
C LYS A 298 9.59 6.60 20.93
N THR A 299 9.22 6.04 22.10
CA THR A 299 10.16 5.35 23.02
C THR A 299 10.96 4.27 22.31
N ASN A 300 10.28 3.40 21.57
CA ASN A 300 10.89 2.41 20.68
C ASN A 300 10.64 2.73 19.21
N GLY A 301 10.51 4.01 18.88
CA GLY A 301 10.10 4.49 17.56
C GLY A 301 11.01 4.03 16.42
N VAL A 302 10.37 3.58 15.34
CA VAL A 302 10.96 3.37 14.02
C VAL A 302 10.26 4.28 13.02
N ILE A 303 10.89 4.56 11.88
CA ILE A 303 10.14 5.08 10.73
C ILE A 303 9.24 3.96 10.23
N SER A 304 7.95 4.01 10.57
CA SER A 304 6.97 3.00 10.20
C SER A 304 6.35 3.32 8.83
N HIS A 305 5.75 2.32 8.19
CA HIS A 305 4.95 2.47 6.99
C HIS A 305 3.66 3.24 7.28
N GLY A 306 2.95 2.87 8.34
CA GLY A 306 1.71 3.51 8.79
C GLY A 306 0.43 3.07 8.05
N ASP A 307 0.56 2.39 6.91
CA ASP A 307 -0.56 1.88 6.09
C ASP A 307 -0.32 0.42 5.60
N SER A 308 0.00 -0.49 6.50
CA SER A 308 0.56 -1.82 6.17
C SER A 308 -0.48 -2.90 5.81
N TRP A 309 -1.55 -2.56 5.09
CA TRP A 309 -2.45 -3.55 4.51
C TRP A 309 -1.93 -4.13 3.18
N THR A 310 -2.44 -5.30 2.78
CA THR A 310 -1.98 -6.08 1.62
C THR A 310 -1.85 -5.29 0.32
N ASN A 311 -2.73 -4.32 0.06
CA ASN A 311 -2.73 -3.57 -1.20
C ASN A 311 -1.47 -2.73 -1.39
N ASN A 312 -0.78 -2.40 -0.30
CA ASN A 312 0.48 -1.67 -0.30
C ASN A 312 1.72 -2.60 -0.37
N PHE A 313 1.50 -3.90 -0.63
CA PHE A 313 2.56 -4.87 -0.91
C PHE A 313 2.39 -5.46 -2.31
N LEU A 314 3.43 -5.30 -3.14
CA LEU A 314 3.54 -5.95 -4.44
C LEU A 314 4.37 -7.22 -4.28
N PHE A 315 3.80 -8.37 -4.63
CA PHE A 315 4.39 -9.69 -4.48
C PHE A 315 5.03 -10.17 -5.78
N LYS A 316 6.14 -10.90 -5.63
CA LYS A 316 6.77 -11.68 -6.70
C LYS A 316 6.58 -13.16 -6.43
N TYR A 317 6.33 -13.93 -7.50
CA TYR A 317 5.96 -15.33 -7.39
C TYR A 317 6.92 -16.26 -8.11
N GLU A 318 7.13 -17.43 -7.54
CA GLU A 318 7.72 -18.58 -8.19
C GLU A 318 6.85 -19.81 -7.90
N ASN A 319 6.47 -20.57 -8.94
CA ASN A 319 5.57 -21.73 -8.81
C ASN A 319 4.27 -21.42 -8.02
N ASN A 320 3.65 -20.26 -8.28
CA ASN A 320 2.46 -19.74 -7.59
C ASN A 320 2.61 -19.51 -6.07
N ARG A 321 3.84 -19.47 -5.54
CA ARG A 321 4.12 -19.12 -4.15
C ARG A 321 4.81 -17.76 -4.08
N PRO A 322 4.41 -16.86 -3.17
CA PRO A 322 5.10 -15.59 -3.00
C PRO A 322 6.51 -15.85 -2.46
N ILE A 323 7.51 -15.27 -3.12
CA ILE A 323 8.92 -15.39 -2.71
C ILE A 323 9.51 -14.07 -2.22
N ASP A 324 8.88 -12.95 -2.57
CA ASP A 324 9.36 -11.61 -2.22
C ASP A 324 8.21 -10.58 -2.28
N ALA A 325 8.36 -9.46 -1.56
CA ALA A 325 7.41 -8.35 -1.58
C ALA A 325 8.09 -6.99 -1.52
N LYS A 326 7.71 -6.09 -2.43
CA LYS A 326 8.01 -4.66 -2.38
C LYS A 326 6.88 -3.91 -1.67
N ILE A 327 7.26 -2.92 -0.86
CA ILE A 327 6.38 -2.02 -0.12
C ILE A 327 6.20 -0.74 -0.94
N ILE A 328 4.97 -0.25 -1.05
CA ILE A 328 4.60 0.99 -1.75
C ILE A 328 3.65 1.82 -0.88
N ASP A 329 3.48 3.09 -1.24
CA ASP A 329 2.55 4.04 -0.61
C ASP A 329 2.86 4.39 0.86
N PHE A 330 3.90 5.20 1.05
CA PHE A 330 4.38 5.64 2.38
C PHE A 330 3.68 6.92 2.87
N GLN A 331 2.46 7.21 2.42
CA GLN A 331 1.73 8.44 2.75
C GLN A 331 1.43 8.62 4.26
N LEU A 332 1.31 7.50 4.97
CA LEU A 332 1.01 7.46 6.40
C LEU A 332 2.26 7.29 7.27
N THR A 333 3.47 7.38 6.69
CA THR A 333 4.72 7.17 7.43
C THR A 333 4.85 8.11 8.62
N ARG A 334 5.38 7.58 9.72
CA ARG A 334 5.52 8.27 11.01
C ARG A 334 6.65 7.64 11.81
N CYS A 335 7.04 8.27 12.91
CA CYS A 335 7.96 7.68 13.89
C CYS A 335 7.16 7.15 15.08
N ALA A 336 6.98 5.83 15.17
CA ALA A 336 6.18 5.16 16.21
C ALA A 336 6.66 3.72 16.43
N SER A 337 6.09 2.99 17.39
CA SER A 337 6.44 1.58 17.62
C SER A 337 6.30 0.74 16.34
N PRO A 338 7.26 -0.16 16.04
CA PRO A 338 7.16 -1.07 14.89
C PRO A 338 5.97 -2.03 14.98
N VAL A 339 5.42 -2.22 16.18
CA VAL A 339 4.25 -3.07 16.42
C VAL A 339 3.01 -2.53 15.72
N LEU A 340 2.88 -1.20 15.55
CA LEU A 340 1.69 -0.61 14.94
C LEU A 340 1.46 -1.14 13.52
N ASP A 341 2.50 -1.17 12.69
CA ASP A 341 2.42 -1.74 11.35
C ASP A 341 2.15 -3.25 11.37
N LEU A 342 2.70 -3.98 12.34
CA LEU A 342 2.52 -5.43 12.42
C LEU A 342 1.08 -5.79 12.79
N VAL A 343 0.51 -5.15 13.81
CA VAL A 343 -0.88 -5.43 14.24
C VAL A 343 -1.88 -4.91 13.21
N PHE A 344 -1.59 -3.77 12.56
CA PHE A 344 -2.37 -3.27 11.45
C PHE A 344 -2.48 -4.33 10.34
N PHE A 345 -1.33 -4.86 9.88
CA PHE A 345 -1.30 -5.91 8.87
C PHE A 345 -2.08 -7.16 9.31
N ILE A 346 -1.82 -7.65 10.53
CA ILE A 346 -2.45 -8.87 11.02
C ILE A 346 -3.98 -8.74 11.02
N TYR A 347 -4.53 -7.69 11.62
CA TYR A 347 -5.99 -7.56 11.75
C TYR A 347 -6.68 -7.16 10.44
N ALA A 348 -6.04 -6.35 9.59
CA ALA A 348 -6.60 -5.98 8.30
C ALA A 348 -6.56 -7.13 7.27
N CYS A 349 -5.53 -7.99 7.30
CA CYS A 349 -5.23 -8.85 6.16
C CYS A 349 -5.39 -10.36 6.43
N THR A 350 -5.31 -10.82 7.67
CA THR A 350 -5.42 -12.25 8.00
C THR A 350 -6.83 -12.63 8.44
N ASN A 351 -7.34 -13.80 8.05
CA ASN A 351 -8.62 -14.32 8.55
C ASN A 351 -8.48 -14.98 9.94
N GLN A 352 -9.60 -15.38 10.53
CA GLN A 352 -9.63 -16.01 11.86
C GLN A 352 -8.78 -17.28 11.92
N GLU A 353 -8.98 -18.21 10.97
CA GLU A 353 -8.28 -19.51 10.93
C GLU A 353 -6.75 -19.33 10.94
N LEU A 354 -6.25 -18.38 10.15
CA LEU A 354 -4.82 -18.09 10.09
C LEU A 354 -4.31 -17.57 11.45
N ARG A 355 -5.04 -16.66 12.11
CA ARG A 355 -4.62 -16.16 13.42
C ARG A 355 -4.65 -17.23 14.50
N GLU A 356 -5.72 -18.01 14.59
CA GLU A 356 -5.84 -19.10 15.56
C GLU A 356 -4.68 -20.09 15.45
N LYS A 357 -4.24 -20.36 14.22
CA LYS A 357 -3.19 -21.34 13.95
C LYS A 357 -1.77 -20.76 14.01
N HIS A 358 -1.58 -19.52 13.58
CA HIS A 358 -0.26 -18.97 13.21
C HIS A 358 0.04 -17.59 13.79
N TYR A 359 -0.80 -17.00 14.65
CA TYR A 359 -0.56 -15.66 15.19
C TYR A 359 0.81 -15.55 15.89
N ILE A 360 1.10 -16.45 16.83
CA ILE A 360 2.39 -16.49 17.54
C ILE A 360 3.55 -16.82 16.60
N ASP A 361 3.34 -17.67 15.59
CA ASP A 361 4.35 -17.97 14.57
C ASP A 361 4.77 -16.71 13.80
N LEU A 362 3.80 -15.88 13.40
CA LEU A 362 4.05 -14.62 12.70
C LEU A 362 4.83 -13.63 13.58
N LEU A 363 4.46 -13.49 14.85
CA LEU A 363 5.16 -12.60 15.79
C LEU A 363 6.62 -13.06 16.02
N ASN A 364 6.82 -14.36 16.24
CA ASN A 364 8.14 -14.93 16.44
C ASN A 364 9.00 -14.81 15.19
N TYR A 365 8.41 -15.03 14.02
CA TYR A 365 9.12 -14.90 12.75
C TYR A 365 9.52 -13.44 12.48
N TYR A 366 8.60 -12.49 12.69
CA TYR A 366 8.89 -11.06 12.62
C TYR A 366 10.11 -10.70 13.48
N TYR A 367 10.06 -11.02 14.77
CA TYR A 367 11.11 -10.64 15.72
C TYR A 367 12.43 -11.32 15.39
N LYS A 368 12.41 -12.60 14.98
CA LYS A 368 13.62 -13.31 14.58
C LYS A 368 14.34 -12.61 13.43
N ILE A 369 13.61 -12.19 12.39
CA ILE A 369 14.19 -11.46 11.26
C ILE A 369 14.69 -10.09 11.72
N LEU A 370 13.90 -9.37 12.50
CA LEU A 370 14.26 -8.05 13.06
C LEU A 370 15.58 -8.12 13.84
N ALA A 371 15.67 -9.03 14.81
CA ALA A 371 16.85 -9.22 15.65
C ALA A 371 18.08 -9.65 14.85
N THR A 372 17.90 -10.50 13.83
CA THR A 372 18.98 -10.88 12.92
C THR A 372 19.50 -9.67 12.15
N GLN A 373 18.62 -8.84 11.59
CA GLN A 373 19.02 -7.65 10.83
C GLN A 373 19.68 -6.59 11.72
N ILE A 374 19.17 -6.36 12.94
CA ILE A 374 19.81 -5.47 13.92
C ILE A 374 21.25 -5.92 14.20
N LYS A 375 21.44 -7.23 14.42
CA LYS A 375 22.75 -7.82 14.69
C LYS A 375 23.69 -7.72 13.49
N ASP A 376 23.20 -8.00 12.28
CA ASP A 376 23.99 -7.90 11.05
C ASP A 376 24.42 -6.45 10.75
N MET A 377 23.64 -5.45 11.19
CA MET A 377 24.02 -4.02 11.15
C MET A 377 24.95 -3.57 12.29
N GLY A 378 25.28 -4.46 13.24
CA GLY A 378 26.25 -4.20 14.31
C GLY A 378 25.66 -3.70 15.63
N SER A 379 24.34 -3.72 15.81
CA SER A 379 23.68 -3.40 17.08
C SER A 379 23.28 -4.67 17.85
N ASP A 380 23.02 -4.52 19.15
CA ASP A 380 22.64 -5.63 20.03
C ASP A 380 21.11 -5.64 20.25
N PRO A 381 20.33 -6.57 19.65
CA PRO A 381 18.88 -6.57 19.76
C PRO A 381 18.39 -6.68 21.20
N ASP A 382 19.11 -7.38 22.08
CA ASP A 382 18.72 -7.53 23.49
C ASP A 382 18.82 -6.20 24.27
N LYS A 383 19.60 -5.24 23.76
CA LYS A 383 19.74 -3.90 24.36
C LYS A 383 18.84 -2.87 23.71
N VAL A 384 18.71 -2.89 22.38
CA VAL A 384 18.02 -1.82 21.65
C VAL A 384 16.53 -2.09 21.48
N TYR A 385 16.12 -3.37 21.43
CA TYR A 385 14.73 -3.80 21.28
C TYR A 385 14.58 -5.31 21.55
N SER A 386 14.57 -5.71 22.82
CA SER A 386 14.50 -7.13 23.22
C SER A 386 13.15 -7.78 22.89
N TYR A 387 13.10 -9.11 22.90
CA TYR A 387 11.86 -9.85 22.66
C TYR A 387 10.78 -9.51 23.69
N ASP A 388 11.18 -9.31 24.95
CA ASP A 388 10.27 -8.93 26.03
C ASP A 388 9.67 -7.54 25.81
N ILE A 389 10.46 -6.58 25.33
CA ILE A 389 9.95 -5.25 24.94
C ILE A 389 8.96 -5.40 23.79
N PHE A 390 9.33 -6.17 22.75
CA PHE A 390 8.45 -6.43 21.61
C PHE A 390 7.10 -7.04 22.04
N MET A 391 7.10 -8.10 22.85
CA MET A 391 5.87 -8.73 23.32
C MET A 391 5.06 -7.83 24.27
N THR A 392 5.73 -6.99 25.07
CA THR A 392 5.07 -5.96 25.87
C THR A 392 4.36 -4.93 24.98
N GLU A 393 5.01 -4.48 23.91
CA GLU A 393 4.41 -3.57 22.93
C GLU A 393 3.27 -4.23 22.14
N ILE A 394 3.36 -5.52 21.82
CA ILE A 394 2.26 -6.30 21.25
C ILE A 394 1.03 -6.24 22.16
N LYS A 395 1.18 -6.52 23.46
CA LYS A 395 0.08 -6.41 24.42
C LYS A 395 -0.44 -4.98 24.53
N LYS A 396 0.46 -4.00 24.57
CA LYS A 396 0.12 -2.57 24.70
C LYS A 396 -0.63 -2.03 23.49
N TYR A 397 -0.27 -2.42 22.26
CA TYR A 397 -0.73 -1.76 21.04
C TYR A 397 -1.62 -2.60 20.12
N SER A 398 -1.89 -3.87 20.41
CA SER A 398 -2.77 -4.69 19.55
C SER A 398 -4.18 -4.09 19.34
N TYR A 399 -4.67 -3.29 20.28
CA TYR A 399 -5.91 -2.54 20.13
C TYR A 399 -5.89 -1.57 18.93
N PHE A 400 -4.71 -1.08 18.53
CA PHE A 400 -4.54 -0.19 17.39
C PHE A 400 -4.94 -0.88 16.08
N GLY A 401 -4.52 -2.13 15.91
CA GLY A 401 -4.90 -2.94 14.77
C GLY A 401 -6.40 -3.26 14.73
N LEU A 402 -7.04 -3.44 15.89
CA LEU A 402 -8.49 -3.58 15.98
C LEU A 402 -9.23 -2.29 15.61
N ALA A 403 -8.79 -1.14 16.14
CA ALA A 403 -9.38 0.15 15.77
C ALA A 403 -9.29 0.39 14.25
N PHE A 404 -8.17 0.00 13.63
CA PHE A 404 -8.03 0.11 12.18
C PHE A 404 -8.85 -0.94 11.41
N SER A 405 -9.12 -2.13 11.98
CA SER A 405 -9.99 -3.09 11.32
C SER A 405 -11.41 -2.57 11.14
N PHE A 406 -11.90 -1.76 12.08
CA PHE A 406 -13.22 -1.13 11.95
C PHE A 406 -13.33 -0.30 10.67
N GLU A 407 -12.23 0.31 10.23
CA GLU A 407 -12.15 1.10 9.00
C GLU A 407 -11.89 0.23 7.77
N SER A 408 -10.82 -0.57 7.79
CA SER A 408 -10.37 -1.32 6.62
C SER A 408 -11.33 -2.44 6.19
N THR A 409 -11.93 -3.15 7.14
CA THR A 409 -12.78 -4.31 6.84
C THR A 409 -14.02 -3.94 6.01
N PRO A 410 -14.78 -2.85 6.33
CA PRO A 410 -15.82 -2.34 5.45
C PRO A 410 -15.37 -2.07 4.01
N PHE A 411 -14.19 -1.51 3.79
CA PHE A 411 -13.68 -1.24 2.44
C PHE A 411 -13.25 -2.52 1.72
N ILE A 412 -12.64 -3.48 2.43
CA ILE A 412 -12.21 -4.77 1.85
C ILE A 412 -13.41 -5.61 1.39
N ILE A 413 -14.53 -5.59 2.13
CA ILE A 413 -15.71 -6.40 1.81
C ILE A 413 -16.70 -5.67 0.89
N LEU A 414 -16.50 -4.38 0.66
CA LEU A 414 -17.42 -3.56 -0.12
C LEU A 414 -17.66 -4.18 -1.50
N ALA A 415 -18.92 -4.49 -1.81
CA ALA A 415 -19.26 -5.04 -3.11
C ALA A 415 -18.98 -3.99 -4.20
N PRO A 416 -18.54 -4.37 -5.42
CA PRO A 416 -18.23 -3.42 -6.48
C PRO A 416 -19.37 -2.45 -6.81
N GLU A 417 -20.63 -2.89 -6.68
CA GLU A 417 -21.83 -2.07 -6.87
C GLU A 417 -22.05 -1.02 -5.77
N ASP A 418 -21.50 -1.24 -4.57
CA ASP A 418 -21.53 -0.31 -3.45
C ASP A 418 -20.26 0.56 -3.40
N ALA A 419 -19.36 0.41 -4.39
CA ALA A 419 -18.13 1.19 -4.46
C ALA A 419 -18.43 2.69 -4.49
N VAL A 420 -17.70 3.44 -3.67
CA VAL A 420 -17.93 4.87 -3.50
C VAL A 420 -17.56 5.62 -4.77
N ASN A 421 -18.50 6.42 -5.31
CA ASN A 421 -18.23 7.25 -6.48
C ASN A 421 -17.27 8.40 -6.10
N MET A 422 -16.08 8.39 -6.72
CA MET A 422 -15.01 9.37 -6.50
C MET A 422 -15.29 10.77 -7.07
N GLU A 423 -16.40 10.98 -7.77
CA GLU A 423 -16.78 12.29 -8.31
C GLU A 423 -17.45 13.16 -7.24
N MET A 424 -16.69 14.14 -6.73
CA MET A 424 -17.20 15.14 -5.79
C MET A 424 -17.59 16.42 -6.54
N LYS A 425 -18.80 16.94 -6.28
CA LYS A 425 -19.27 18.19 -6.87
C LYS A 425 -18.93 19.37 -5.97
N GLY A 426 -18.61 20.51 -6.58
CA GLY A 426 -18.30 21.75 -5.87
C GLY A 426 -16.80 21.95 -5.61
N GLU A 427 -16.49 23.04 -4.91
CA GLU A 427 -15.12 23.46 -4.62
C GLU A 427 -14.83 23.51 -3.11
N GLU A 428 -15.83 23.20 -2.27
CA GLU A 428 -15.75 23.29 -0.82
C GLU A 428 -15.35 21.95 -0.18
N LYS A 429 -14.74 22.02 1.01
CA LYS A 429 -14.41 20.86 1.83
C LYS A 429 -15.68 20.23 2.41
N LEU A 430 -15.84 18.92 2.28
CA LEU A 430 -16.87 18.13 2.97
C LEU A 430 -16.28 17.37 4.17
N ASN A 431 -17.13 16.80 5.01
CA ASN A 431 -16.68 15.79 5.98
C ASN A 431 -16.50 14.45 5.27
N ILE A 432 -15.49 13.66 5.65
CA ILE A 432 -15.24 12.36 5.01
C ILE A 432 -16.39 11.37 5.19
N ASP A 433 -17.16 11.49 6.28
CA ASP A 433 -18.35 10.68 6.53
C ASP A 433 -19.46 10.92 5.51
N ASP A 434 -19.55 12.13 4.94
CA ASP A 434 -20.53 12.46 3.90
C ASP A 434 -20.21 11.74 2.58
N PHE A 435 -18.96 11.34 2.40
CA PHE A 435 -18.47 10.67 1.21
C PHE A 435 -18.40 9.15 1.40
N TRP A 436 -17.79 8.68 2.48
CA TRP A 436 -17.69 7.26 2.83
C TRP A 436 -18.95 6.80 3.59
N GLN A 437 -20.08 6.81 2.90
CA GLN A 437 -21.37 6.37 3.42
C GLN A 437 -21.49 4.83 3.45
N ILE A 438 -20.55 4.17 4.11
CA ILE A 438 -20.57 2.72 4.29
C ILE A 438 -21.70 2.30 5.23
N GLY A 439 -22.35 1.20 4.89
CA GLY A 439 -23.42 0.58 5.68
C GLY A 439 -22.94 -0.70 6.39
N PRO A 440 -23.79 -1.29 7.25
CA PRO A 440 -23.48 -2.56 7.90
C PRO A 440 -23.22 -3.70 6.89
N PHE A 441 -22.41 -4.69 7.28
CA PHE A 441 -22.09 -5.83 6.43
C PHE A 441 -23.34 -6.64 6.08
N LYS A 442 -23.57 -6.81 4.77
CA LYS A 442 -24.73 -7.54 4.22
C LYS A 442 -24.63 -9.05 4.47
N THR A 443 -23.43 -9.63 4.33
CA THR A 443 -23.18 -11.07 4.42
C THR A 443 -22.75 -11.51 5.81
N LYS A 444 -22.97 -12.79 6.13
CA LYS A 444 -22.50 -13.38 7.39
C LYS A 444 -20.98 -13.43 7.44
N GLU A 445 -20.36 -13.80 6.32
CA GLU A 445 -18.91 -13.86 6.15
C GLU A 445 -18.27 -12.50 6.39
N GLY A 446 -18.90 -11.42 5.90
CA GLY A 446 -18.43 -10.06 6.13
C GLY A 446 -18.56 -9.62 7.60
N ARG A 447 -19.66 -9.97 8.27
CA ARG A 447 -19.80 -9.71 9.72
C ARG A 447 -18.78 -10.49 10.54
N LEU A 448 -18.57 -11.77 10.22
CA LEU A 448 -17.57 -12.62 10.88
C LEU A 448 -16.15 -12.09 10.67
N ARG A 449 -15.82 -11.55 9.49
CA ARG A 449 -14.50 -10.94 9.22
C ARG A 449 -14.13 -9.92 10.28
N GLU A 450 -15.06 -9.01 10.61
CA GLU A 450 -14.84 -7.97 11.63
C GLU A 450 -15.01 -8.51 13.05
N ALA A 451 -16.10 -9.24 13.32
CA ALA A 451 -16.39 -9.73 14.66
C ALA A 451 -15.29 -10.66 15.21
N ASN A 452 -14.63 -11.45 14.34
CA ASN A 452 -13.50 -12.29 14.72
C ASN A 452 -12.24 -11.51 15.10
N ASN A 453 -12.08 -10.26 14.67
CA ASN A 453 -11.00 -9.40 15.15
C ASN A 453 -11.25 -9.01 16.61
N VAL A 454 -12.51 -8.67 16.94
CA VAL A 454 -12.94 -8.37 18.32
C VAL A 454 -12.73 -9.59 19.22
N VAL A 455 -13.24 -10.76 18.81
CA VAL A 455 -13.09 -12.02 19.58
C VAL A 455 -11.61 -12.27 19.89
N HIS A 456 -10.75 -12.24 18.86
CA HIS A 456 -9.32 -12.45 19.03
C HIS A 456 -8.68 -11.45 20.00
N CYS A 457 -9.07 -10.17 19.94
CA CYS A 457 -8.54 -9.16 20.86
C CYS A 457 -9.03 -9.35 22.30
N VAL A 458 -10.28 -9.78 22.50
CA VAL A 458 -10.82 -10.07 23.83
C VAL A 458 -10.14 -11.29 24.44
N ASP A 459 -10.02 -12.37 23.69
CA ASP A 459 -9.43 -13.64 24.16
C ASP A 459 -7.94 -13.52 24.53
N ASN A 460 -7.23 -12.62 23.85
CA ASN A 460 -5.84 -12.28 24.17
C ASN A 460 -5.72 -11.10 25.15
N GLU A 461 -6.83 -10.61 25.72
CA GLU A 461 -6.93 -9.45 26.62
C GLU A 461 -6.19 -8.20 26.10
N TYR A 462 -6.36 -7.90 24.82
CA TYR A 462 -5.92 -6.66 24.20
C TYR A 462 -6.94 -5.52 24.37
N ILE A 463 -8.20 -5.84 24.69
CA ILE A 463 -9.28 -4.88 24.98
C ILE A 463 -10.19 -5.31 26.13
#